data_AF-A0A7L4PRA6-F1
#
_entry.id   AF-A0A7L4PRA6-F1
#
_cell.length_a   1.000
_cell.length_b   1.000
_cell.length_c   1.000
_cell.angle_alpha   90.00
_cell.angle_beta   90.00
_cell.angle_gamma   90.00
#
_symmetry.space_group_name_H-M   'P 1'
#
loop_
_entity.id
_entity.type
_entity.pdbx_description
1 polymer ?
#
loop_
_entity_poly.entity_id
_entity_poly.type
_entity_poly.pdbx_seq_one_letter_code
_entity_poly.pdbx_strand_id
1 'polypeptide(L)'
;CVKACPTKIKKNEREKMFTGHCIVCGICTTVCKKDAIKLNYREWQGEHEGCIQCGICKEVCPTKCIDVDLNGFRVNLEKCVMCETCGAYCPVQCLPRKTRDHKEIKGGTLTYNDDLCIMCEQCVKICPKDAISVKSKKLVFDMNKCIRCGACDNICPAYAINVQTDFEDRTINGRSK
;
A
#
# COMPACT_ATOMS: atom_id res chain seq x y z
N CYS A 1 11.65 -5.41 30.32
CA CYS A 1 10.92 -5.30 29.03
C CYS A 1 11.05 -6.54 28.14
N VAL A 2 12.23 -7.17 28.01
CA VAL A 2 12.42 -8.45 27.26
C VAL A 2 11.53 -9.58 27.81
N LYS A 3 11.73 -9.97 29.08
CA LYS A 3 10.94 -11.04 29.73
C LYS A 3 9.44 -10.75 29.84
N ALA A 4 9.07 -9.47 29.90
CA ALA A 4 7.69 -9.03 30.07
C ALA A 4 6.92 -8.87 28.74
N CYS A 5 7.57 -9.08 27.59
CA CYS A 5 6.93 -8.92 26.29
C CYS A 5 5.98 -10.11 26.04
N PRO A 6 4.66 -9.89 25.93
CA PRO A 6 3.70 -10.99 25.78
C PRO A 6 3.89 -11.73 24.44
N THR A 7 4.25 -10.99 23.39
CA THR A 7 4.53 -11.55 22.07
C THR A 7 5.97 -12.07 21.91
N LYS A 8 6.79 -12.01 22.99
CA LYS A 8 8.18 -12.49 23.03
C LYS A 8 9.09 -11.97 21.91
N ILE A 9 8.73 -10.87 21.23
CA ILE A 9 9.53 -10.34 20.12
C ILE A 9 10.83 -9.74 20.63
N LYS A 10 10.82 -9.13 21.83
CA LYS A 10 12.00 -8.51 22.41
C LYS A 10 12.97 -9.59 22.85
N LYS A 11 14.17 -9.62 22.25
CA LYS A 11 15.28 -10.52 22.60
C LYS A 11 16.43 -9.73 23.21
N ASN A 12 17.29 -10.38 24.00
CA ASN A 12 18.47 -9.79 24.62
C ASN A 12 19.74 -9.96 23.77
N GLU A 13 19.58 -9.83 22.45
CA GLU A 13 20.65 -10.01 21.47
C GLU A 13 20.73 -8.71 20.65
N ARG A 14 21.90 -8.06 20.64
CA ARG A 14 22.08 -6.74 19.99
C ARG A 14 21.95 -6.77 18.46
N GLU A 15 22.15 -7.93 17.84
CA GLU A 15 22.34 -8.04 16.39
C GLU A 15 21.20 -8.74 15.65
N LYS A 16 20.16 -9.23 16.34
CA LYS A 16 19.05 -9.93 15.66
C LYS A 16 17.85 -9.03 15.45
N MET A 17 17.39 -8.96 14.20
CA MET A 17 16.11 -8.38 13.82
C MET A 17 14.98 -9.10 14.58
N PHE A 18 14.04 -8.34 15.15
CA PHE A 18 12.94 -8.91 15.92
C PHE A 18 12.03 -9.76 15.00
N THR A 19 11.92 -11.06 15.30
CA THR A 19 10.98 -11.97 14.63
C THR A 19 9.64 -11.91 15.36
N GLY A 20 8.62 -11.35 14.73
CA GLY A 20 7.26 -11.21 15.30
C GLY A 20 6.73 -9.77 15.26
N HIS A 21 5.56 -9.53 15.85
CA HIS A 21 4.88 -8.23 15.80
C HIS A 21 4.69 -7.62 17.20
N CYS A 22 4.96 -6.32 17.32
CA CYS A 22 4.65 -5.54 18.52
C CYS A 22 3.16 -5.22 18.50
N ILE A 23 2.43 -5.59 19.56
CA ILE A 23 1.00 -5.26 19.71
C ILE A 23 0.77 -3.94 20.49
N VAL A 24 1.82 -3.15 20.69
CA VAL A 24 1.77 -1.81 21.33
C VAL A 24 1.09 -1.83 22.73
N CYS A 25 1.17 -2.94 23.45
CA CYS A 25 0.51 -3.14 24.76
C CYS A 25 1.01 -2.25 25.93
N GLY A 26 2.03 -1.40 25.76
CA GLY A 26 2.53 -0.56 26.85
C GLY A 26 3.35 -1.27 27.95
N ILE A 27 3.30 -2.61 28.06
CA ILE A 27 3.98 -3.32 29.16
C ILE A 27 5.47 -2.99 29.21
N CYS A 28 6.12 -2.87 28.05
CA CYS A 28 7.56 -2.64 27.99
C CYS A 28 8.02 -1.26 28.50
N THR A 29 7.17 -0.23 28.44
CA THR A 29 7.46 1.10 29.01
C THR A 29 7.28 1.04 30.52
N THR A 30 6.17 0.44 30.98
CA THR A 30 5.82 0.30 32.39
C THR A 30 6.90 -0.43 33.21
N VAL A 31 7.48 -1.51 32.68
CA VAL A 31 8.52 -2.28 33.39
C VAL A 31 9.95 -1.74 33.18
N CYS A 32 10.14 -0.65 32.45
CA CYS A 32 11.46 -0.13 32.11
C CYS A 32 11.98 0.79 33.22
N LYS A 33 12.91 0.30 34.05
CA LYS A 33 13.54 1.10 35.13
C LYS A 33 14.44 2.25 34.65
N LYS A 34 14.70 2.37 33.34
CA LYS A 34 15.63 3.34 32.75
C LYS A 34 14.96 4.33 31.80
N ASP A 35 13.63 4.28 31.68
CA ASP A 35 12.84 5.09 30.73
C ASP A 35 13.36 5.08 29.28
N ALA A 36 14.07 4.00 28.91
CA ALA A 36 14.73 3.87 27.62
C ALA A 36 13.77 3.57 26.45
N ILE A 37 12.49 3.31 26.75
CA ILE A 37 11.47 2.95 25.76
C ILE A 37 10.34 3.95 25.88
N LYS A 38 10.04 4.66 24.79
CA LYS A 38 8.85 5.49 24.63
C LYS A 38 7.96 4.88 23.55
N LEU A 39 6.65 4.79 23.81
CA LEU A 39 5.68 4.43 22.77
C LEU A 39 5.18 5.71 22.13
N ASN A 40 5.29 5.78 20.81
CA ASN A 40 4.69 6.83 20.02
C ASN A 40 3.43 6.28 19.39
N TYR A 41 2.28 6.73 19.87
CA TYR A 41 1.01 6.57 19.19
C TYR A 41 1.03 7.56 18.02
N ARG A 42 0.92 7.06 16.79
CA ARG A 42 0.75 7.95 15.63
C ARG A 42 -0.74 8.14 15.44
N GLU A 43 -1.19 9.36 15.63
CA GLU A 43 -2.49 9.80 15.15
C GLU A 43 -2.32 10.15 13.68
N TRP A 44 -3.09 9.48 12.83
CA TRP A 44 -3.13 9.75 11.40
C TRP A 44 -4.47 10.39 11.08
N GLN A 45 -4.43 11.50 10.35
CA GLN A 45 -5.61 12.31 10.04
C GLN A 45 -6.33 11.86 8.77
N GLY A 46 -5.90 10.77 8.13
CA GLY A 46 -6.58 10.23 6.94
C GLY A 46 -6.10 10.79 5.59
N GLU A 47 -5.19 11.76 5.57
CA GLU A 47 -4.66 12.40 4.34
C GLU A 47 -3.16 12.10 4.14
N HIS A 48 -2.69 12.09 2.88
CA HIS A 48 -1.27 11.96 2.54
C HIS A 48 -0.94 12.40 1.10
N GLU A 49 0.26 12.96 0.90
CA GLU A 49 0.80 13.37 -0.41
C GLU A 49 1.35 12.18 -1.23
N GLY A 50 1.40 12.33 -2.55
CA GLY A 50 1.99 11.32 -3.45
C GLY A 50 1.08 10.13 -3.79
N CYS A 51 -0.23 10.23 -3.51
CA CYS A 51 -1.22 9.28 -3.99
C CYS A 51 -1.29 9.27 -5.53
N ILE A 52 -1.32 8.08 -6.13
CA ILE A 52 -1.49 7.88 -7.59
C ILE A 52 -2.87 7.35 -7.95
N GLN A 53 -3.81 7.36 -7.01
CA GLN A 53 -5.23 7.03 -7.21
C GLN A 53 -5.46 5.63 -7.82
N CYS A 54 -4.61 4.68 -7.42
CA CYS A 54 -4.64 3.31 -7.89
C CYS A 54 -5.81 2.46 -7.36
N GLY A 55 -6.53 2.91 -6.33
CA GLY A 55 -7.65 2.16 -5.74
C GLY A 55 -7.25 0.97 -4.85
N ILE A 56 -6.01 0.49 -4.88
CA ILE A 56 -5.56 -0.70 -4.11
C ILE A 56 -5.93 -0.60 -2.62
N CYS A 57 -5.72 0.57 -1.99
CA CYS A 57 -6.02 0.77 -0.58
C CYS A 57 -7.51 0.59 -0.24
N LYS A 58 -8.41 0.97 -1.16
CA LYS A 58 -9.85 0.78 -1.03
C LYS A 58 -10.21 -0.71 -1.12
N GLU A 59 -9.66 -1.41 -2.10
CA GLU A 59 -9.91 -2.84 -2.33
C GLU A 59 -9.42 -3.72 -1.17
N VAL A 60 -8.23 -3.45 -0.64
CA VAL A 60 -7.66 -4.28 0.46
C VAL A 60 -8.16 -3.89 1.85
N CYS A 61 -9.00 -2.85 1.98
CA CYS A 61 -9.46 -2.36 3.28
C CYS A 61 -10.54 -3.28 3.87
N PRO A 62 -10.26 -4.01 4.98
CA PRO A 62 -11.22 -4.96 5.54
C PRO A 62 -12.47 -4.28 6.13
N THR A 63 -12.34 -3.05 6.62
CA THR A 63 -13.46 -2.28 7.19
C THR A 63 -14.14 -1.37 6.17
N LYS A 64 -13.67 -1.39 4.90
CA LYS A 64 -14.18 -0.55 3.80
C LYS A 64 -14.30 0.94 4.19
N CYS A 65 -13.32 1.44 4.93
CA CYS A 65 -13.31 2.82 5.43
C CYS A 65 -12.57 3.81 4.51
N ILE A 66 -12.07 3.35 3.36
CA ILE A 66 -11.25 4.14 2.44
C ILE A 66 -12.01 4.36 1.14
N ASP A 67 -12.12 5.62 0.74
CA ASP A 67 -12.60 6.02 -0.58
C ASP A 67 -11.48 6.66 -1.38
N VAL A 68 -11.49 6.45 -2.71
CA VAL A 68 -10.51 6.99 -3.65
C VAL A 68 -11.28 7.72 -4.75
N ASP A 69 -10.86 8.95 -5.07
CA ASP A 69 -11.44 9.77 -6.12
C ASP A 69 -10.37 10.58 -6.88
N LEU A 70 -10.83 11.56 -7.66
CA LEU A 70 -9.95 12.42 -8.49
C LEU A 70 -8.98 13.29 -7.67
N ASN A 71 -9.22 13.48 -6.37
CA ASN A 71 -8.39 14.29 -5.48
C ASN A 71 -7.49 13.44 -4.57
N GLY A 72 -7.51 12.11 -4.69
CA GLY A 72 -6.70 11.21 -3.88
C GLY A 72 -7.56 10.22 -3.12
N PHE A 73 -7.33 10.08 -1.82
CA PHE A 73 -8.09 9.17 -0.97
C PHE A 73 -8.57 9.86 0.31
N ARG A 74 -9.66 9.36 0.88
CA ARG A 74 -10.19 9.77 2.19
C ARG A 74 -10.40 8.55 3.06
N VAL A 75 -10.17 8.71 4.37
CA VAL A 75 -10.35 7.63 5.33
C VAL A 75 -11.29 8.03 6.45
N ASN A 76 -12.32 7.21 6.68
CA ASN A 76 -13.15 7.31 7.86
C ASN A 76 -12.39 6.71 9.06
N LEU A 77 -11.89 7.58 9.94
CA LEU A 77 -11.09 7.18 11.10
C LEU A 77 -11.91 6.48 12.19
N GLU A 78 -13.22 6.71 12.27
CA GLU A 78 -14.10 6.01 13.22
C GLU A 78 -14.25 4.52 12.87
N LYS A 79 -14.22 4.19 11.58
CA LYS A 79 -14.24 2.81 11.06
C LYS A 79 -12.84 2.21 10.88
N CYS A 80 -11.80 3.02 10.98
CA CYS A 80 -10.42 2.57 10.78
C CYS A 80 -9.90 1.87 12.04
N VAL A 81 -9.53 0.59 11.90
CA VAL A 81 -8.93 -0.20 13.01
C VAL A 81 -7.40 -0.17 13.01
N MET A 82 -6.79 0.74 12.24
CA MET A 82 -5.33 0.93 12.16
C MET A 82 -4.55 -0.37 11.86
N CYS A 83 -5.11 -1.25 11.01
CA CYS A 83 -4.50 -2.55 10.68
C CYS A 83 -3.26 -2.45 9.77
N GLU A 84 -2.97 -1.28 9.20
CA GLU A 84 -1.87 -1.01 8.26
C GLU A 84 -1.91 -1.81 6.94
N THR A 85 -2.99 -2.53 6.62
CA THR A 85 -3.10 -3.30 5.36
C THR A 85 -2.98 -2.39 4.14
N CYS A 86 -3.66 -1.25 4.13
CA CYS A 86 -3.57 -0.29 3.03
C CYS A 86 -2.13 0.25 2.84
N GLY A 87 -1.40 0.51 3.93
CA GLY A 87 0.01 0.89 3.91
C GLY A 87 0.94 -0.23 3.45
N ALA A 88 0.60 -1.49 3.72
CA ALA A 88 1.36 -2.65 3.25
C ALA A 88 1.29 -2.81 1.73
N TYR A 89 0.12 -2.61 1.13
CA TYR A 89 -0.12 -2.81 -0.30
C TYR A 89 0.05 -1.54 -1.15
N CYS A 90 0.26 -0.37 -0.55
CA CYS A 90 0.40 0.89 -1.29
C CYS A 90 1.69 0.90 -2.13
N PRO A 91 1.63 0.91 -3.48
CA PRO A 91 2.82 0.78 -4.33
C PRO A 91 3.74 2.00 -4.27
N VAL A 92 3.20 3.17 -3.94
CA VAL A 92 3.93 4.42 -3.76
C VAL A 92 4.22 4.74 -2.30
N GLN A 93 3.84 3.83 -1.39
CA GLN A 93 4.11 3.91 0.05
C GLN A 93 3.69 5.25 0.70
N CYS A 94 2.61 5.86 0.21
CA CYS A 94 2.03 7.09 0.76
C CYS A 94 1.05 6.85 1.91
N LEU A 95 0.96 5.62 2.45
CA LEU A 95 0.06 5.30 3.55
C LEU A 95 0.86 4.84 4.76
N PRO A 96 0.43 5.21 5.99
CA PRO A 96 1.20 4.90 7.19
C PRO A 96 1.30 3.39 7.40
N ARG A 97 2.54 2.92 7.63
CA ARG A 97 2.87 1.55 7.98
C ARG A 97 4.12 1.52 8.85
N LYS A 98 4.13 0.71 9.90
CA LYS A 98 5.33 0.45 10.70
C LYS A 98 5.55 -1.02 11.01
N THR A 99 4.48 -1.77 11.18
CA THR A 99 4.51 -3.13 11.73
C THR A 99 4.33 -4.21 10.68
N ARG A 100 3.49 -3.97 9.66
CA ARG A 100 3.34 -4.88 8.52
C ARG A 100 4.51 -4.75 7.56
N ASP A 101 4.90 -5.83 6.90
CA ASP A 101 5.87 -5.77 5.81
C ASP A 101 5.22 -5.17 4.56
N HIS A 102 6.02 -4.49 3.73
CA HIS A 102 5.54 -3.98 2.45
C HIS A 102 5.36 -5.14 1.47
N LYS A 103 4.30 -5.10 0.68
CA LYS A 103 4.08 -6.03 -0.42
C LYS A 103 4.44 -5.36 -1.73
N GLU A 104 5.28 -6.03 -2.51
CA GLU A 104 5.72 -5.56 -3.81
C GLU A 104 4.87 -6.18 -4.91
N ILE A 105 4.63 -5.41 -5.96
CA ILE A 105 4.01 -5.92 -7.19
C ILE A 105 5.08 -6.71 -7.94
N LYS A 106 4.87 -8.02 -8.14
CA LYS A 106 5.78 -8.91 -8.88
C LYS A 106 5.21 -9.38 -10.21
N GLY A 107 3.90 -9.27 -10.39
CA GLY A 107 3.22 -9.77 -11.56
C GLY A 107 1.85 -9.15 -11.76
N GLY A 108 1.03 -9.85 -12.53
CA GLY A 108 -0.32 -9.44 -12.88
C GLY A 108 -0.53 -9.27 -14.38
N THR A 109 -1.78 -9.00 -14.75
CA THR A 109 -2.24 -8.88 -16.13
C THR A 109 -2.79 -7.47 -16.40
N LEU A 110 -2.71 -7.04 -17.66
CA LEU A 110 -3.38 -5.84 -18.14
C LEU A 110 -4.11 -6.23 -19.42
N THR A 111 -5.42 -6.04 -19.44
CA THR A 111 -6.26 -6.23 -20.63
C THR A 111 -6.88 -4.90 -21.05
N TYR A 112 -7.07 -4.74 -22.35
CA TYR A 112 -7.62 -3.53 -22.96
C TYR A 112 -8.65 -3.91 -24.03
N ASN A 113 -9.83 -3.30 -23.96
CA ASN A 113 -10.89 -3.44 -24.94
C ASN A 113 -11.06 -2.13 -25.71
N ASP A 114 -10.66 -2.14 -26.98
CA ASP A 114 -10.72 -0.97 -27.87
C ASP A 114 -12.16 -0.52 -28.15
N ASP A 115 -13.12 -1.45 -28.18
CA ASP A 115 -14.53 -1.16 -28.50
C ASP A 115 -15.22 -0.36 -27.39
N LEU A 116 -14.78 -0.52 -26.14
CA LEU A 116 -15.29 0.27 -25.01
C LEU A 116 -14.57 1.62 -24.88
N CYS A 117 -13.42 1.78 -25.52
CA CYS A 117 -12.55 2.92 -25.25
C CYS A 117 -13.06 4.19 -25.93
N ILE A 118 -13.37 5.21 -25.12
CA ILE A 118 -13.90 6.51 -25.60
C ILE A 118 -12.81 7.55 -25.91
N MET A 119 -11.53 7.17 -25.95
CA MET A 119 -10.40 8.08 -26.23
C MET A 119 -10.36 9.37 -25.37
N CYS A 120 -10.71 9.27 -24.07
CA CYS A 120 -10.66 10.41 -23.15
C CYS A 120 -9.27 10.70 -22.56
N GLU A 121 -8.30 9.80 -22.79
CA GLU A 121 -6.88 9.91 -22.38
C GLU A 121 -6.61 10.04 -20.86
N GLN A 122 -7.60 9.79 -20.00
CA GLN A 122 -7.40 9.82 -18.54
C GLN A 122 -6.36 8.79 -18.08
N CYS A 123 -6.35 7.61 -18.70
CA CYS A 123 -5.37 6.56 -18.43
C CYS A 123 -3.93 6.99 -18.78
N VAL A 124 -3.75 7.81 -19.82
CA VAL A 124 -2.46 8.40 -20.20
C VAL A 124 -2.00 9.37 -19.12
N LYS A 125 -2.88 10.30 -18.73
CA LYS A 125 -2.58 11.36 -17.75
C LYS A 125 -2.27 10.83 -16.35
N ILE A 126 -2.99 9.80 -15.90
CA ILE A 126 -2.83 9.26 -14.54
C ILE A 126 -1.62 8.34 -14.39
N CYS A 127 -1.04 7.86 -15.50
CA CYS A 127 -0.02 6.81 -15.45
C CYS A 127 1.26 7.34 -14.80
N PRO A 128 1.67 6.85 -13.60
CA PRO A 128 2.83 7.39 -12.90
C PRO A 128 4.19 6.98 -13.52
N LYS A 129 4.16 6.23 -14.63
CA LYS A 129 5.34 5.68 -15.32
C LYS A 129 5.36 6.01 -16.80
N ASP A 130 4.42 6.83 -17.28
CA ASP A 130 4.28 7.16 -18.70
C ASP A 130 4.28 5.90 -19.60
N ALA A 131 3.61 4.86 -19.12
CA ALA A 131 3.54 3.55 -19.78
C ALA A 131 2.43 3.50 -20.83
N ILE A 132 1.60 4.53 -20.95
CA ILE A 132 0.48 4.60 -21.89
C ILE A 132 0.66 5.84 -22.74
N SER A 133 0.52 5.71 -24.06
CA SER A 133 0.62 6.81 -25.01
C SER A 133 -0.40 6.66 -26.13
N VAL A 134 -0.68 7.74 -26.86
CA VAL A 134 -1.55 7.70 -28.05
C VAL A 134 -0.69 7.71 -29.31
N LYS A 135 -0.90 6.74 -30.20
CA LYS A 135 -0.32 6.72 -31.55
C LYS A 135 -1.40 6.37 -32.56
N SER A 136 -1.53 7.18 -33.62
CA SER A 136 -2.50 6.95 -34.69
C SER A 136 -3.93 6.68 -34.18
N LYS A 137 -4.38 7.48 -33.20
CA LYS A 137 -5.69 7.35 -32.53
C LYS A 137 -5.93 6.01 -31.81
N LYS A 138 -4.87 5.32 -31.39
CA LYS A 138 -4.93 4.11 -30.55
C LYS A 138 -4.06 4.27 -29.32
N LEU A 139 -4.47 3.63 -28.22
CA LEU A 139 -3.63 3.50 -27.05
C LEU A 139 -2.52 2.48 -27.29
N VAL A 140 -1.31 2.85 -26.88
CA VAL A 140 -0.12 2.01 -26.92
C VAL A 140 0.41 1.87 -25.50
N PHE A 141 0.58 0.63 -25.07
CA PHE A 141 1.03 0.28 -23.72
C PHE A 141 2.48 -0.24 -23.77
N ASP A 142 3.37 0.44 -23.04
CA ASP A 142 4.75 0.00 -22.80
C ASP A 142 4.79 -0.86 -21.53
N MET A 143 4.76 -2.18 -21.72
CA MET A 143 4.75 -3.13 -20.62
C MET A 143 6.08 -3.22 -19.87
N ASN A 144 7.18 -2.65 -20.40
CA ASN A 144 8.44 -2.55 -19.67
C ASN A 144 8.41 -1.44 -18.62
N LYS A 145 7.59 -0.40 -18.83
CA LYS A 145 7.36 0.69 -17.87
C LYS A 145 6.20 0.41 -16.91
N CYS A 146 5.23 -0.40 -17.35
CA CYS A 146 4.03 -0.69 -16.57
C CYS A 146 4.36 -1.46 -15.28
N ILE A 147 4.08 -0.85 -14.14
CA ILE A 147 4.21 -1.48 -12.81
C ILE A 147 2.92 -2.18 -12.35
N ARG A 148 1.90 -2.28 -13.21
CA ARG A 148 0.60 -2.91 -12.91
C ARG A 148 -0.05 -2.38 -11.62
N CYS A 149 0.05 -1.07 -11.39
CA CYS A 149 -0.50 -0.44 -10.18
C CYS A 149 -2.03 -0.28 -10.21
N GLY A 150 -2.68 -0.36 -11.38
CA GLY A 150 -4.14 -0.24 -11.50
C GLY A 150 -4.68 1.19 -11.60
N ALA A 151 -3.84 2.24 -11.58
CA ALA A 151 -4.31 3.62 -11.72
C ALA A 151 -5.10 3.89 -13.01
N CYS A 152 -4.67 3.30 -14.13
CA CYS A 152 -5.36 3.42 -15.41
C CYS A 152 -6.71 2.69 -15.48
N ASP A 153 -6.85 1.58 -14.75
CA ASP A 153 -8.11 0.84 -14.60
C ASP A 153 -9.09 1.67 -13.77
N ASN A 154 -8.66 2.07 -12.56
CA ASN A 154 -9.49 2.82 -11.62
C ASN A 154 -10.00 4.16 -12.18
N ILE A 155 -9.24 4.83 -13.04
CA ILE A 155 -9.67 6.10 -13.66
C ILE A 155 -10.57 5.90 -14.89
N CYS A 156 -10.65 4.70 -15.47
CA CYS A 156 -11.29 4.50 -16.77
C CYS A 156 -12.82 4.57 -16.65
N PRO A 157 -13.48 5.63 -17.15
CA PRO A 157 -14.94 5.76 -17.01
C PRO A 157 -15.71 4.75 -17.89
N ALA A 158 -15.04 4.18 -18.90
CA ALA A 158 -15.62 3.23 -19.83
C ALA A 158 -15.30 1.76 -19.49
N TYR A 159 -14.56 1.51 -18.39
CA TYR A 159 -14.11 0.17 -17.98
C TYR A 159 -13.40 -0.59 -19.12
N ALA A 160 -12.71 0.14 -20.00
CA ALA A 160 -12.01 -0.39 -21.16
C ALA A 160 -10.64 -1.02 -20.80
N ILE A 161 -10.13 -0.76 -19.60
CA ILE A 161 -8.84 -1.27 -19.10
C ILE A 161 -9.13 -2.07 -17.84
N ASN A 162 -8.59 -3.28 -17.74
CA ASN A 162 -8.59 -4.05 -16.50
C ASN A 162 -7.16 -4.42 -16.11
N VAL A 163 -6.81 -4.20 -14.85
CA VAL A 163 -5.50 -4.55 -14.29
C VAL A 163 -5.68 -5.48 -13.11
N GLN A 164 -5.05 -6.65 -13.21
CA GLN A 164 -4.86 -7.55 -12.07
C GLN A 164 -3.44 -7.38 -11.55
N THR A 165 -3.29 -7.30 -10.24
CA THR A 165 -2.00 -7.04 -9.59
C THR A 165 -1.65 -8.20 -8.67
N ASP A 166 -0.51 -8.85 -8.93
CA ASP A 166 0.00 -9.92 -8.07
C ASP A 166 1.00 -9.36 -7.07
N PHE A 167 0.72 -9.56 -5.79
CA PHE A 167 1.54 -9.08 -4.69
C PHE A 167 2.32 -10.21 -4.04
N GLU A 168 3.59 -9.94 -3.75
CA GLU A 168 4.44 -10.80 -2.93
C GLU A 168 5.00 -10.02 -1.74
N ASP A 169 5.41 -10.73 -0.69
CA ASP A 169 6.10 -10.11 0.42
C ASP A 169 7.47 -9.60 -0.03
N ARG A 170 7.81 -8.36 0.36
CA ARG A 170 9.13 -7.79 0.09
C ARG A 170 10.22 -8.62 0.78
N THR A 171 11.05 -9.28 0.00
CA THR A 171 12.20 -10.01 0.51
C THR A 171 13.34 -9.03 0.81
N ILE A 172 13.59 -8.77 2.11
CA ILE A 172 14.80 -8.06 2.54
C ILE A 172 15.82 -9.15 2.90
N ASN A 173 16.92 -9.22 2.15
CA ASN A 173 18.01 -10.21 2.33
C ASN A 173 17.56 -11.68 2.28
N GLY A 174 16.84 -12.07 1.22
CA GLY A 174 16.65 -13.49 0.88
C GLY A 174 15.76 -14.30 1.83
N ARG A 175 14.90 -13.65 2.61
CA ARG A 175 13.88 -14.33 3.42
C ARG A 175 12.56 -13.57 3.33
N SER A 176 11.56 -14.16 2.67
CA SER A 176 10.19 -14.04 3.16
C SER A 176 10.19 -14.61 4.58
N LYS A 177 9.46 -14.00 5.51
CA LYS A 177 9.34 -14.50 6.88
C LYS A 177 9.05 -15.99 6.93
#